data_AF-A0A3B9MQJ2-F1
#
_entry.id   AF-A0A3B9MQJ2-F1
#
_cell.length_a   1.000
_cell.length_b   1.000
_cell.length_c   1.000
_cell.angle_alpha   90.00
_cell.angle_beta   90.00
_cell.angle_gamma   90.00
#
_symmetry.space_group_name_H-M   'P 1'
#
loop_
_entity.id
_entity.type
_entity.pdbx_description
1 polymer ?
#
loop_
_entity_poly.entity_id
_entity_poly.type
_entity_poly.pdbx_seq_one_letter_code
_entity_poly.pdbx_strand_id
1 'polypeptide(L)'
;MKALLLLISLLAVIPCVRAQQTNLIANTQGRKTVSLDGQWQTIIDPYETGYYDYRYLPSADGYFKDAKPKTKSDLIEYDFDTSESLAVPGDWNTQKERLLLYEGTIWYKKSFDYKKKPNTRLFVYFGAANYLADVYLNGEKLGRHEGGFTPFNFEVTNLVRDKANSLIVKVDNQRRRDAVPTLNTDWWNYGGLTREVKLIETPATFVQDYFIQLQKGSREQISGWVKLNGDKLNQTITVQIPEARVSRTFTTDANGYAQISFNADLTLWSPDNPKLYDVVVEAETDRVQDLIGFRSIETRGSEILLNGRPIFLRGVSIHEEAPFRGGRAFSQEDSLTLLGWAKELGCNFVRLAHYPHNEFMVRQADRLGIMVWSEIPVYWTILWENPATLENAQTQLSEMIARDKNRAAVIIWSMANETPIGDARLSFLKKLVERTKSLDSTRLISAALERHYLDEQTEMIDDPLGEYLDVLGCNEYVGWYDGLPEKADRLEWKTKYQKPLIMSEFGGGALYGKHGDALTRWTEEYQENLYQHQVKMLKRISFLRGTCPWILMDFRSPRRPLPGIQDFHNRKGLISDRGERKKAFYVMQQYYHELEATLQK
;
A
#
# COMPACT_ATOMS: atom_id res chain seq x y z
N MET A 1 -53.78 35.11 -26.63
CA MET A 1 -53.41 34.06 -27.61
C MET A 1 -52.02 34.32 -28.14
N LYS A 2 -51.04 33.52 -27.71
CA LYS A 2 -49.82 33.07 -28.42
C LYS A 2 -48.83 32.60 -27.35
N ALA A 3 -48.70 31.28 -27.25
CA ALA A 3 -47.74 30.61 -26.38
C ALA A 3 -46.33 30.78 -26.94
N LEU A 4 -45.38 31.12 -26.06
CA LEU A 4 -43.95 31.19 -26.35
C LEU A 4 -43.30 29.93 -25.73
N LEU A 5 -42.83 29.01 -26.58
CA LEU A 5 -42.02 27.87 -26.16
C LEU A 5 -40.61 28.37 -25.79
N LEU A 6 -40.23 28.19 -24.52
CA LEU A 6 -38.87 28.41 -24.06
C LEU A 6 -38.11 27.08 -24.17
N LEU A 7 -37.14 27.02 -25.09
CA LEU A 7 -36.18 25.92 -25.19
C LEU A 7 -35.13 26.09 -24.09
N ILE A 8 -35.13 25.23 -23.07
CA ILE A 8 -34.09 25.18 -22.05
C ILE A 8 -32.99 24.25 -22.56
N SER A 9 -31.88 24.83 -23.01
CA SER A 9 -30.63 24.12 -23.28
C SER A 9 -29.95 23.73 -21.97
N LEU A 10 -30.02 22.46 -21.59
CA LEU A 10 -29.23 21.86 -20.52
C LEU A 10 -27.76 21.73 -20.98
N LEU A 11 -26.95 22.72 -20.64
CA LEU A 11 -25.49 22.61 -20.65
C LEU A 11 -25.06 21.76 -19.44
N ALA A 12 -24.65 20.53 -19.70
CA ALA A 12 -23.99 19.68 -18.71
C ALA A 12 -22.62 20.28 -18.38
N VAL A 13 -22.55 21.05 -17.31
CA VAL A 13 -21.28 21.49 -16.72
C VAL A 13 -20.68 20.30 -15.99
N ILE A 14 -19.74 19.61 -16.62
CA ILE A 14 -18.88 18.63 -15.95
C ILE A 14 -17.91 19.41 -15.05
N PRO A 15 -17.94 19.26 -13.73
CA PRO A 15 -16.96 19.91 -12.87
C PRO A 15 -15.61 19.21 -13.09
N CYS A 16 -14.68 19.92 -13.73
CA CYS A 16 -13.27 19.51 -13.78
C CYS A 16 -12.67 19.72 -12.38
N VAL A 17 -12.89 18.75 -11.48
CA VAL A 17 -12.20 18.70 -10.20
C VAL A 17 -10.78 18.24 -10.49
N ARG A 18 -9.84 19.20 -10.61
CA ARG A 18 -8.41 18.91 -10.66
C ARG A 18 -7.97 18.42 -9.28
N ALA A 19 -7.91 17.11 -9.10
CA ALA A 19 -7.29 16.51 -7.92
C ALA A 19 -5.82 16.97 -7.86
N GLN A 20 -5.39 17.50 -6.71
CA GLN A 20 -3.99 17.85 -6.44
C GLN A 20 -3.08 16.66 -6.77
N GLN A 21 -2.35 16.76 -7.87
CA GLN A 21 -1.60 15.66 -8.47
C GLN A 21 -0.25 15.53 -7.78
N THR A 22 0.11 14.33 -7.36
CA THR A 22 1.42 14.04 -6.77
C THR A 22 2.53 14.23 -7.81
N ASN A 23 3.67 14.81 -7.44
CA ASN A 23 4.84 14.97 -8.31
C ASN A 23 5.67 13.68 -8.50
N LEU A 24 5.01 12.52 -8.36
CA LEU A 24 5.62 11.21 -8.52
C LEU A 24 5.86 10.88 -10.00
N ILE A 25 6.97 10.18 -10.26
CA ILE A 25 7.22 9.57 -11.57
C ILE A 25 6.54 8.20 -11.61
N ALA A 26 5.58 8.04 -12.51
CA ALA A 26 4.86 6.78 -12.65
C ALA A 26 5.70 5.69 -13.32
N ASN A 27 5.41 4.44 -12.95
CA ASN A 27 5.98 3.23 -13.54
C ASN A 27 7.51 3.27 -13.63
N THR A 28 8.16 3.38 -12.47
CA THR A 28 9.62 3.49 -12.39
C THR A 28 10.35 2.27 -12.96
N GLN A 29 9.71 1.10 -13.03
CA GLN A 29 10.25 -0.11 -13.67
C GLN A 29 10.31 0.00 -15.20
N GLY A 30 9.43 0.79 -15.82
CA GLY A 30 9.44 1.05 -17.27
C GLY A 30 10.42 2.16 -17.68
N ARG A 31 11.34 2.57 -16.78
CA ARG A 31 12.28 3.68 -16.99
C ARG A 31 13.72 3.19 -17.00
N LYS A 32 14.60 4.04 -17.51
CA LYS A 32 16.04 3.87 -17.34
C LYS A 32 16.43 4.23 -15.92
N THR A 33 16.87 3.25 -15.15
CA THR A 33 17.22 3.41 -13.75
C THR A 33 18.64 2.95 -13.46
N VAL A 34 19.22 3.50 -12.39
CA VAL A 34 20.45 3.01 -11.78
C VAL A 34 20.16 2.81 -10.30
N SER A 35 20.25 1.57 -9.82
CA SER A 35 20.05 1.29 -8.40
C SER A 35 21.16 1.93 -7.57
N LEU A 36 20.77 2.49 -6.42
CA LEU A 36 21.67 2.96 -5.37
C LEU A 36 21.65 2.02 -4.16
N ASP A 37 20.97 0.88 -4.25
CA ASP A 37 20.88 -0.14 -3.21
C ASP A 37 22.26 -0.72 -2.86
N GLY A 38 22.29 -1.58 -1.84
CA GLY A 38 23.47 -2.20 -1.27
C GLY A 38 23.79 -1.66 0.12
N GLN A 39 25.06 -1.68 0.50
CA GLN A 39 25.49 -1.19 1.79
C GLN A 39 25.63 0.35 1.75
N TRP A 40 24.99 1.01 2.71
CA TRP A 40 25.09 2.45 2.94
C TRP A 40 25.77 2.68 4.29
N GLN A 41 26.64 3.68 4.36
CA GLN A 41 27.30 4.06 5.60
C GLN A 41 26.30 4.72 6.55
N THR A 42 26.41 4.46 7.86
CA THR A 42 25.38 4.87 8.82
C THR A 42 25.92 5.40 10.14
N ILE A 43 25.24 6.42 10.65
CA ILE A 43 25.48 6.97 11.98
C ILE A 43 24.15 6.94 12.75
N ILE A 44 24.15 6.29 13.91
CA ILE A 44 22.99 6.23 14.80
C ILE A 44 23.06 7.43 15.75
N ASP A 45 22.02 8.25 15.73
CA ASP A 45 22.05 9.59 16.30
C ASP A 45 20.79 9.84 17.17
N PRO A 46 20.69 9.19 18.35
CA PRO A 46 19.50 9.24 19.18
C PRO A 46 19.18 10.64 19.73
N TYR A 47 20.16 11.53 19.82
CA TYR A 47 19.99 12.91 20.30
C TYR A 47 20.00 13.92 19.16
N GLU A 48 19.93 13.46 17.90
CA GLU A 48 19.89 14.31 16.71
C GLU A 48 21.03 15.34 16.64
N THR A 49 22.21 14.98 17.17
CA THR A 49 23.42 15.83 17.19
C THR A 49 23.90 16.16 15.78
N GLY A 50 23.61 15.30 14.81
CA GLY A 50 23.88 15.55 13.40
C GLY A 50 23.00 16.63 12.78
N TYR A 51 21.93 17.06 13.46
CA TYR A 51 21.02 18.09 12.97
C TYR A 51 20.98 19.32 13.89
N TYR A 52 20.94 19.13 15.21
CA TYR A 52 20.83 20.19 16.20
C TYR A 52 22.15 20.45 16.92
N ASP A 53 22.43 21.72 17.23
CA ASP A 53 23.52 22.11 18.12
C ASP A 53 23.15 21.91 19.61
N TYR A 54 24.08 22.22 20.51
CA TYR A 54 23.87 22.10 21.97
C TYR A 54 22.79 23.04 22.53
N ARG A 55 22.32 24.02 21.74
CA ARG A 55 21.20 24.91 22.07
C ARG A 55 19.89 24.45 21.43
N TYR A 56 19.88 23.29 20.81
CA TYR A 56 18.75 22.71 20.10
C TYR A 56 18.29 23.55 18.90
N LEU A 57 19.23 24.23 18.24
CA LEU A 57 19.00 24.96 17.00
C LEU A 57 19.56 24.17 15.81
N PRO A 58 18.90 24.18 14.64
CA PRO A 58 19.44 23.52 13.45
C PRO A 58 20.85 24.03 13.11
N SER A 59 21.80 23.11 13.03
CA SER A 59 23.20 23.41 12.69
C SER A 59 23.37 23.58 11.18
N ALA A 60 24.11 24.60 10.77
CA ALA A 60 24.51 24.79 9.37
C ALA A 60 25.58 23.75 8.93
N ASP A 61 26.29 23.19 9.90
CA ASP A 61 27.42 22.26 9.73
C ASP A 61 27.08 20.82 10.17
N GLY A 62 25.79 20.46 10.12
CA GLY A 62 25.32 19.13 10.47
C GLY A 62 25.88 18.00 9.59
N TYR A 63 25.55 16.75 9.93
CA TYR A 63 26.08 15.55 9.27
C TYR A 63 25.76 15.51 7.77
N PHE A 64 24.69 16.17 7.33
CA PHE A 64 24.33 16.31 5.92
C PHE A 64 25.39 17.02 5.06
N LYS A 65 26.37 17.71 5.66
CA LYS A 65 27.49 18.32 4.93
C LYS A 65 28.56 17.33 4.50
N ASP A 66 28.60 16.11 5.05
CA ASP A 66 29.65 15.12 4.80
C ASP A 66 31.07 15.71 4.97
N ALA A 67 31.24 16.55 6.00
CA ALA A 67 32.45 17.31 6.19
C ALA A 67 33.63 16.39 6.53
N LYS A 68 34.82 16.73 6.02
CA LYS A 68 36.07 16.03 6.28
C LYS A 68 37.12 16.99 6.83
N PRO A 69 37.98 16.57 7.77
CA PRO A 69 39.07 17.40 8.26
C PRO A 69 39.97 17.79 7.08
N LYS A 70 40.18 19.09 6.85
CA LYS A 70 41.14 19.60 5.85
C LYS A 70 42.53 19.66 6.43
N THR A 71 42.64 19.89 7.73
CA THR A 71 43.87 19.85 8.51
C THR A 71 43.75 18.94 9.72
N LYS A 72 44.87 18.53 10.31
CA LYS A 72 44.88 17.68 11.51
C LYS A 72 44.29 18.35 12.75
N SER A 73 44.17 19.68 12.75
CA SER A 73 43.59 20.47 13.84
C SER A 73 42.10 20.74 13.66
N ASP A 74 41.51 20.41 12.52
CA ASP A 74 40.08 20.61 12.30
C ASP A 74 39.30 19.62 13.17
N LEU A 75 38.41 20.13 14.02
CA LEU A 75 37.52 19.32 14.84
C LEU A 75 36.29 18.92 14.01
N ILE A 76 36.15 17.62 13.73
CA ILE A 76 34.94 17.00 13.19
C ILE A 76 34.68 15.73 13.98
N GLU A 77 33.48 15.65 14.57
CA GLU A 77 33.12 14.57 15.52
C GLU A 77 32.37 13.41 14.87
N TYR A 78 32.34 13.36 13.52
CA TYR A 78 31.69 12.29 12.76
C TYR A 78 32.49 11.94 11.51
N ASP A 79 32.35 10.70 11.05
CA ASP A 79 32.89 10.27 9.76
C ASP A 79 32.05 9.10 9.20
N PHE A 80 31.33 9.34 8.10
CA PHE A 80 30.61 8.27 7.41
C PHE A 80 31.54 7.22 6.80
N ASP A 81 32.72 7.58 6.31
CA ASP A 81 33.56 6.66 5.53
C ASP A 81 34.15 5.54 6.38
N THR A 82 34.30 5.78 7.68
CA THR A 82 34.74 4.79 8.67
C THR A 82 33.59 4.25 9.54
N SER A 83 32.35 4.69 9.29
CA SER A 83 31.19 4.24 10.05
C SER A 83 30.80 2.79 9.70
N GLU A 84 29.87 2.22 10.46
CA GLU A 84 29.28 0.94 10.08
C GLU A 84 28.26 1.12 8.96
N SER A 85 28.02 0.08 8.17
CA SER A 85 26.96 0.10 7.16
C SER A 85 25.69 -0.62 7.60
N LEU A 86 24.60 -0.31 6.90
CA LEU A 86 23.35 -1.07 6.85
C LEU A 86 22.98 -1.35 5.39
N ALA A 87 22.29 -2.46 5.15
CA ALA A 87 21.69 -2.80 3.88
C ALA A 87 20.50 -1.87 3.57
N VAL A 88 20.47 -1.37 2.34
CA VAL A 88 19.36 -0.64 1.73
C VAL A 88 19.03 -1.36 0.41
N PRO A 89 17.77 -1.74 0.16
CA PRO A 89 16.62 -1.62 1.05
C PRO A 89 16.69 -2.54 2.27
N GLY A 90 16.02 -2.14 3.35
CA GLY A 90 15.83 -2.95 4.54
C GLY A 90 15.40 -2.13 5.75
N ASP A 91 14.76 -2.78 6.71
CA ASP A 91 14.62 -2.21 8.05
C ASP A 91 15.95 -2.29 8.81
N TRP A 92 16.23 -1.35 9.69
CA TRP A 92 17.44 -1.41 10.51
C TRP A 92 17.33 -2.43 11.67
N ASN A 93 16.10 -2.79 12.07
CA ASN A 93 15.81 -3.51 13.30
C ASN A 93 16.32 -4.94 13.28
N THR A 94 16.19 -5.62 12.14
CA THR A 94 16.62 -7.02 11.98
C THR A 94 18.08 -7.17 11.56
N GLN A 95 18.77 -6.08 11.23
CA GLN A 95 20.15 -6.12 10.75
C GLN A 95 21.18 -6.19 11.89
N LYS A 96 20.87 -5.58 13.04
CA LYS A 96 21.76 -5.56 14.21
C LYS A 96 20.95 -5.66 15.50
N GLU A 97 21.41 -6.48 16.43
CA GLU A 97 20.71 -6.71 17.71
C GLU A 97 20.42 -5.41 18.47
N ARG A 98 21.40 -4.50 18.54
CA ARG A 98 21.25 -3.18 19.19
C ARG A 98 20.20 -2.26 18.55
N LEU A 99 19.73 -2.59 17.35
CA LEU A 99 18.73 -1.81 16.61
C LEU A 99 17.33 -2.40 16.67
N LEU A 100 17.16 -3.60 17.24
CA LEU A 100 15.87 -4.31 17.25
C LEU A 100 14.74 -3.42 17.78
N LEU A 101 14.97 -2.79 18.92
CA LEU A 101 14.02 -1.89 19.60
C LEU A 101 14.32 -0.39 19.37
N TYR A 102 15.23 -0.07 18.44
CA TYR A 102 15.64 1.32 18.23
C TYR A 102 14.51 2.14 17.59
N GLU A 103 14.12 3.20 18.30
CA GLU A 103 13.27 4.27 17.80
C GLU A 103 14.04 5.59 17.90
N GLY A 104 14.28 6.27 16.77
CA GLY A 104 15.16 7.43 16.71
C GLY A 104 15.67 7.72 15.31
N THR A 105 16.72 8.54 15.24
CA THR A 105 17.35 8.96 13.98
C THR A 105 18.55 8.08 13.61
N ILE A 106 18.55 7.56 12.38
CA ILE A 106 19.74 7.02 11.73
C ILE A 106 20.01 7.82 10.45
N TRP A 107 21.25 8.27 10.30
CA TRP A 107 21.75 8.88 9.08
C TRP A 107 22.31 7.81 8.15
N TYR A 108 21.97 7.91 6.87
CA TYR A 108 22.45 7.03 5.80
C TYR A 108 23.25 7.84 4.79
N LYS A 109 24.39 7.33 4.33
CA LYS A 109 25.24 7.97 3.31
C LYS A 109 25.60 6.98 2.20
N LYS A 110 25.34 7.40 0.95
CA LYS A 110 25.77 6.71 -0.27
C LYS A 110 26.62 7.63 -1.12
N SER A 111 27.81 7.15 -1.46
CA SER A 111 28.63 7.76 -2.50
C SER A 111 28.36 7.12 -3.86
N PHE A 112 28.28 7.93 -4.90
CA PHE A 112 28.12 7.44 -6.27
C PHE A 112 28.71 8.41 -7.31
N ASP A 113 29.12 7.83 -8.43
CA ASP A 113 29.52 8.56 -9.63
C ASP A 113 28.39 8.51 -10.65
N TYR A 114 28.16 9.60 -11.37
CA TYR A 114 27.15 9.66 -12.41
C TYR A 114 27.58 10.62 -13.50
N LYS A 115 27.90 10.11 -14.69
CA LYS A 115 28.27 10.95 -15.83
C LYS A 115 27.03 11.68 -16.34
N LYS A 116 27.01 13.02 -16.22
CA LYS A 116 25.91 13.83 -16.75
C LYS A 116 25.76 13.60 -18.25
N LYS A 117 24.51 13.52 -18.70
CA LYS A 117 24.17 13.42 -20.12
C LYS A 117 23.46 14.69 -20.56
N PRO A 118 23.84 15.27 -21.72
CA PRO A 118 23.16 16.45 -22.23
C PRO A 118 21.68 16.13 -22.50
N ASN A 119 20.81 17.13 -22.32
CA ASN A 119 19.37 17.03 -22.57
C ASN A 119 18.63 15.93 -21.77
N THR A 120 19.16 15.56 -20.60
CA THR A 120 18.50 14.64 -19.67
C THR A 120 18.25 15.31 -18.32
N ARG A 121 17.24 14.83 -17.62
CA ARG A 121 16.95 15.16 -16.23
C ARG A 121 17.15 13.92 -15.37
N LEU A 122 17.61 14.13 -14.13
CA LEU A 122 17.93 13.07 -13.20
C LEU A 122 17.13 13.27 -11.92
N PHE A 123 16.53 12.19 -11.44
CA PHE A 123 15.77 12.16 -10.19
C PHE A 123 16.35 11.09 -9.26
N VAL A 124 16.36 11.36 -7.96
CA VAL A 124 16.50 10.30 -6.96
C VAL A 124 15.11 9.89 -6.49
N TYR A 125 14.84 8.59 -6.48
CA TYR A 125 13.57 7.99 -6.10
C TYR A 125 13.77 7.04 -4.92
N PHE A 126 12.89 7.16 -3.94
CA PHE A 126 12.83 6.31 -2.76
C PHE A 126 11.51 5.54 -2.78
N GLY A 127 11.57 4.21 -2.68
CA GLY A 127 10.36 3.38 -2.65
C GLY A 127 9.56 3.53 -1.36
N ALA A 128 10.25 3.78 -0.24
CA ALA A 128 9.71 4.11 1.09
C ALA A 128 10.87 4.42 2.06
N ALA A 129 10.59 5.26 3.05
CA ALA A 129 11.47 5.49 4.19
C ALA A 129 10.60 5.64 5.45
N ASN A 130 10.76 4.77 6.45
CA ASN A 130 9.95 4.82 7.66
C ASN A 130 10.69 5.53 8.80
N TYR A 131 10.22 6.67 9.33
CA TYR A 131 8.93 7.36 9.06
C TYR A 131 9.09 8.75 8.43
N LEU A 132 10.03 9.56 8.94
CA LEU A 132 10.45 10.83 8.37
C LEU A 132 11.77 10.67 7.63
N ALA A 133 11.90 11.29 6.46
CA ALA A 133 13.15 11.34 5.71
C ALA A 133 13.48 12.78 5.32
N ASP A 134 14.60 13.33 5.81
CA ASP A 134 15.22 14.53 5.26
C ASP A 134 16.36 14.12 4.32
N VAL A 135 16.29 14.55 3.07
CA VAL A 135 17.20 14.11 2.00
C VAL A 135 18.12 15.25 1.56
N TYR A 136 19.39 14.93 1.40
CA TYR A 136 20.44 15.87 1.02
C TYR A 136 21.31 15.28 -0.08
N LEU A 137 21.72 16.11 -1.04
CA LEU A 137 22.72 15.75 -2.04
C LEU A 137 23.84 16.78 -2.03
N ASN A 138 25.07 16.33 -1.86
CA ASN A 138 26.27 17.17 -1.89
C ASN A 138 26.22 18.36 -0.90
N GLY A 139 25.59 18.15 0.27
CA GLY A 139 25.42 19.18 1.31
C GLY A 139 24.18 20.08 1.16
N GLU A 140 23.41 19.91 0.07
CA GLU A 140 22.21 20.69 -0.23
C GLU A 140 20.93 19.89 0.09
N LYS A 141 19.98 20.53 0.77
CA LYS A 141 18.70 19.89 1.13
C LYS A 141 17.80 19.77 -0.10
N LEU A 142 17.39 18.54 -0.42
CA LEU A 142 16.45 18.26 -1.51
C LEU A 142 15.00 18.40 -1.04
N GLY A 143 14.70 17.96 0.18
CA GLY A 143 13.36 18.06 0.76
C GLY A 143 13.16 17.13 1.95
N ARG A 144 11.89 16.99 2.34
CA ARG A 144 11.44 16.11 3.42
C ARG A 144 10.25 15.28 2.94
N HIS A 145 10.18 14.03 3.37
CA HIS A 145 9.01 13.17 3.23
C HIS A 145 8.53 12.68 4.60
N GLU A 146 7.21 12.57 4.77
CA GLU A 146 6.56 11.98 5.93
C GLU A 146 5.58 10.90 5.48
N GLY A 147 5.72 9.69 6.03
CA GLY A 147 4.92 8.53 5.65
C GLY A 147 5.82 7.34 5.36
N GLY A 148 5.62 6.24 6.09
CA GLY A 148 6.58 5.13 6.08
C GLY A 148 6.48 4.15 4.91
N PHE A 149 5.49 4.32 4.03
CA PHE A 149 5.03 3.26 3.14
C PHE A 149 4.73 3.72 1.70
N THR A 150 4.93 5.01 1.42
CA THR A 150 4.67 5.61 0.11
C THR A 150 5.98 6.11 -0.50
N PRO A 151 6.08 6.11 -1.84
CA PRO A 151 7.28 6.55 -2.51
C PRO A 151 7.36 8.08 -2.63
N PHE A 152 8.57 8.60 -2.85
CA PHE A 152 8.81 10.00 -3.15
C PHE A 152 10.06 10.18 -4.02
N ASN A 153 10.17 11.32 -4.70
CA ASN A 153 11.32 11.63 -5.55
C ASN A 153 11.70 13.11 -5.55
N PHE A 154 12.98 13.38 -5.80
CA PHE A 154 13.53 14.73 -5.96
C PHE A 154 14.32 14.82 -7.25
N GLU A 155 14.16 15.94 -7.96
CA GLU A 155 15.03 16.25 -9.10
C GLU A 155 16.40 16.68 -8.61
N VAL A 156 17.45 16.10 -9.19
CA VAL A 156 18.85 16.32 -8.83
C VAL A 156 19.72 16.75 -10.02
N THR A 157 19.10 17.02 -11.18
CA THR A 157 19.75 17.40 -12.45
C THR A 157 20.85 18.45 -12.26
N ASN A 158 20.55 19.52 -11.51
CA ASN A 158 21.46 20.66 -11.32
C ASN A 158 22.45 20.48 -10.16
N LEU A 159 22.25 19.48 -9.30
CA LEU A 159 23.03 19.27 -8.08
C LEU A 159 24.01 18.10 -8.19
N VAL A 160 23.69 17.10 -9.02
CA VAL A 160 24.58 15.97 -9.28
C VAL A 160 25.88 16.45 -9.91
N ARG A 161 26.97 15.71 -9.68
CA ARG A 161 28.32 15.93 -10.24
C ARG A 161 28.74 14.67 -10.98
N ASP A 162 29.74 14.77 -11.85
CA ASP A 162 30.21 13.60 -12.59
C ASP A 162 30.79 12.51 -11.66
N LYS A 163 31.40 12.94 -10.56
CA LYS A 163 32.02 12.07 -9.56
C LYS A 163 31.78 12.56 -8.14
N ALA A 164 32.01 11.67 -7.19
CA ALA A 164 32.04 11.97 -5.75
C ALA A 164 30.76 12.66 -5.27
N ASN A 165 29.60 12.18 -5.71
CA ASN A 165 28.35 12.62 -5.12
C ASN A 165 28.19 11.98 -3.74
N SER A 166 27.60 12.72 -2.81
CA SER A 166 27.22 12.23 -1.49
C SER A 166 25.71 12.44 -1.29
N LEU A 167 24.96 11.34 -1.34
CA LEU A 167 23.54 11.32 -1.00
C LEU A 167 23.41 10.94 0.48
N ILE A 168 22.87 11.86 1.27
CA ILE A 168 22.67 11.67 2.70
C ILE A 168 21.17 11.71 3.00
N VAL A 169 20.71 10.77 3.83
CA VAL A 169 19.33 10.72 4.29
C VAL A 169 19.30 10.59 5.81
N LYS A 170 18.66 11.54 6.48
CA LYS A 170 18.30 11.42 7.90
C LYS A 170 16.95 10.72 7.97
N VAL A 171 16.91 9.50 8.51
CA VAL A 171 15.67 8.74 8.69
C VAL A 171 15.32 8.66 10.17
N ASP A 172 14.10 9.02 10.53
CA ASP A 172 13.60 8.96 11.91
C ASP A 172 12.27 8.19 11.97
N ASN A 173 12.18 7.17 12.84
CA ASN A 173 10.96 6.38 13.02
C ASN A 173 10.26 6.63 14.37
N GLN A 174 10.60 7.70 15.10
CA GLN A 174 9.95 8.00 16.38
C GLN A 174 8.44 8.14 16.18
N ARG A 175 7.68 7.41 17.01
CA ARG A 175 6.22 7.47 16.98
C ARG A 175 5.76 8.82 17.48
N ARG A 176 4.84 9.44 16.76
CA ARG A 176 4.19 10.70 17.17
C ARG A 176 2.69 10.54 17.27
N ARG A 177 2.07 11.37 18.11
CA ARG A 177 0.62 11.34 18.31
C ARG A 177 -0.14 11.79 17.05
N ASP A 178 0.40 12.75 16.33
CA ASP A 178 -0.14 13.38 15.13
C ASP A 178 0.25 12.70 13.81
N ALA A 179 1.10 11.67 13.87
CA ALA A 179 1.49 10.85 12.72
C ALA A 179 0.37 9.87 12.29
N VAL A 180 0.52 9.34 11.07
CA VAL A 180 -0.33 8.30 10.50
C VAL A 180 0.59 7.16 10.03
N PRO A 181 0.73 6.06 10.80
CA PRO A 181 0.02 5.71 12.04
C PRO A 181 0.46 6.52 13.27
N THR A 182 -0.34 6.44 14.34
CA THR A 182 -0.08 7.10 15.64
C THR A 182 0.81 6.26 16.57
N LEU A 183 0.83 6.57 17.87
CA LEU A 183 1.68 5.97 18.91
C LEU A 183 1.56 4.46 19.11
N ASN A 184 0.45 3.85 18.69
CA ASN A 184 0.15 2.46 19.01
C ASN A 184 -0.37 1.71 17.78
N THR A 185 0.24 0.57 17.50
CA THR A 185 -0.06 -0.30 16.36
C THR A 185 0.19 -1.76 16.77
N ASP A 186 -0.38 -2.73 16.04
CA ASP A 186 -0.14 -4.15 16.31
C ASP A 186 1.00 -4.76 15.48
N TRP A 187 1.87 -3.96 14.86
CA TRP A 187 3.03 -4.42 14.10
C TRP A 187 4.33 -3.75 14.55
N TRP A 188 5.47 -4.29 14.15
CA TRP A 188 6.78 -3.74 14.50
C TRP A 188 7.07 -2.39 13.84
N ASN A 189 7.64 -1.44 14.59
CA ASN A 189 8.05 -0.14 14.07
C ASN A 189 9.39 -0.22 13.32
N TYR A 190 9.37 -0.91 12.17
CA TYR A 190 10.53 -1.09 11.31
C TYR A 190 11.00 0.24 10.70
N GLY A 191 12.10 0.81 11.18
CA GLY A 191 12.66 2.06 10.67
C GLY A 191 13.68 1.85 9.55
N GLY A 192 13.95 2.88 8.76
CA GLY A 192 15.03 2.90 7.75
C GLY A 192 14.55 3.14 6.33
N LEU A 193 15.48 2.97 5.38
CA LEU A 193 15.21 2.99 3.94
C LEU A 193 14.71 1.61 3.51
N THR A 194 13.42 1.37 3.69
CA THR A 194 12.82 0.03 3.66
C THR A 194 12.53 -0.53 2.27
N ARG A 195 12.66 0.29 1.21
CA ARG A 195 12.48 -0.10 -0.19
C ARG A 195 13.52 0.57 -1.10
N GLU A 196 13.58 0.11 -2.35
CA GLU A 196 14.61 0.49 -3.31
C GLU A 196 14.89 1.99 -3.35
N VAL A 197 16.16 2.35 -3.45
CA VAL A 197 16.63 3.69 -3.78
C VAL A 197 17.28 3.66 -5.15
N LYS A 198 16.85 4.51 -6.07
CA LYS A 198 17.36 4.51 -7.44
C LYS A 198 17.41 5.90 -8.05
N LEU A 199 18.33 6.07 -8.98
CA LEU A 199 18.33 7.19 -9.90
C LEU A 199 17.41 6.87 -11.09
N ILE A 200 16.62 7.84 -11.51
CA ILE A 200 15.76 7.75 -12.70
C ILE A 200 16.22 8.82 -13.70
N GLU A 201 16.66 8.37 -14.87
CA GLU A 201 17.06 9.23 -15.99
C GLU A 201 15.86 9.42 -16.92
N THR A 202 15.56 10.66 -17.26
CA THR A 202 14.48 11.03 -18.19
C THR A 202 14.98 12.01 -19.24
N PRO A 203 14.34 12.11 -20.41
CA PRO A 203 14.54 13.24 -21.32
C PRO A 203 14.10 14.57 -20.67
N ALA A 204 14.52 15.70 -21.26
CA ALA A 204 14.15 17.04 -20.75
C ALA A 204 12.63 17.25 -20.60
N THR A 205 11.84 16.74 -21.54
CA THR A 205 10.39 16.58 -21.40
C THR A 205 10.06 15.11 -21.42
N PHE A 206 9.30 14.62 -20.45
CA PHE A 206 8.99 13.21 -20.29
C PHE A 206 7.53 12.99 -19.91
N VAL A 207 7.03 11.77 -20.15
CA VAL A 207 5.74 11.32 -19.63
C VAL A 207 5.90 11.18 -18.12
N GLN A 208 5.36 12.09 -17.32
CA GLN A 208 5.48 12.01 -15.86
C GLN A 208 4.54 10.95 -15.29
N ASP A 209 3.30 10.97 -15.75
CA ASP A 209 2.24 10.14 -15.18
C ASP A 209 1.14 9.84 -16.21
N TYR A 210 0.40 8.76 -16.01
CA TYR A 210 -0.73 8.36 -16.85
C TYR A 210 -1.68 7.44 -16.09
N PHE A 211 -2.96 7.50 -16.46
CA PHE A 211 -4.01 6.58 -16.02
C PHE A 211 -4.68 6.00 -17.26
N ILE A 212 -4.71 4.67 -17.37
CA ILE A 212 -5.30 3.97 -18.53
C ILE A 212 -6.02 2.74 -18.00
N GLN A 213 -7.34 2.84 -17.87
CA GLN A 213 -8.22 1.76 -17.37
C GLN A 213 -9.56 1.79 -18.10
N LEU A 214 -10.39 0.77 -17.87
CA LEU A 214 -11.77 0.80 -18.35
C LEU A 214 -12.57 1.87 -17.61
N GLN A 215 -13.43 2.58 -18.34
CA GLN A 215 -14.39 3.49 -17.77
C GLN A 215 -15.34 2.73 -16.83
N LYS A 216 -15.72 3.35 -15.70
CA LYS A 216 -16.68 2.77 -14.76
C LYS A 216 -17.96 2.32 -15.47
N GLY A 217 -18.37 1.07 -15.24
CA GLY A 217 -19.55 0.46 -15.85
C GLY A 217 -19.36 -0.04 -17.29
N SER A 218 -18.21 0.21 -17.92
CA SER A 218 -17.89 -0.27 -19.25
C SER A 218 -16.95 -1.48 -19.22
N ARG A 219 -17.06 -2.32 -20.25
CA ARG A 219 -16.15 -3.45 -20.52
C ARG A 219 -15.37 -3.31 -21.82
N GLU A 220 -15.60 -2.22 -22.56
CA GLU A 220 -15.06 -1.99 -23.92
C GLU A 220 -14.42 -0.61 -24.07
N GLN A 221 -14.86 0.37 -23.26
CA GLN A 221 -14.38 1.74 -23.35
C GLN A 221 -13.23 1.96 -22.36
N ILE A 222 -12.04 2.24 -22.89
CA ILE A 222 -10.91 2.75 -22.12
C ILE A 222 -11.11 4.25 -21.90
N SER A 223 -10.77 4.70 -20.69
CA SER A 223 -10.72 6.11 -20.31
C SER A 223 -9.54 6.40 -19.41
N GLY A 224 -9.02 7.61 -19.48
CA GLY A 224 -8.00 8.09 -18.55
C GLY A 224 -7.25 9.28 -19.10
N TRP A 225 -5.96 9.40 -18.81
CA TRP A 225 -5.18 10.58 -19.15
C TRP A 225 -3.68 10.33 -19.18
N VAL A 226 -2.95 11.24 -19.81
CA VAL A 226 -1.48 11.30 -19.82
C VAL A 226 -1.03 12.70 -19.41
N LYS A 227 0.03 12.77 -18.62
CA LYS A 227 0.65 14.01 -18.12
C LYS A 227 2.14 14.03 -18.45
N LEU A 228 2.57 15.07 -19.16
CA LEU A 228 3.96 15.38 -19.44
C LEU A 228 4.53 16.36 -18.40
N ASN A 229 5.85 16.34 -18.26
CA ASN A 229 6.63 17.28 -17.46
C ASN A 229 7.91 17.69 -18.20
N GLY A 230 8.17 18.99 -18.29
CA GLY A 230 9.30 19.58 -19.00
C GLY A 230 8.90 20.84 -19.75
N ASP A 231 9.73 21.28 -20.70
CA ASP A 231 9.54 22.55 -21.40
C ASP A 231 8.65 22.43 -22.65
N LYS A 232 8.57 21.25 -23.26
CA LYS A 232 7.77 21.01 -24.48
C LYS A 232 6.44 20.34 -24.13
N LEU A 233 5.55 21.04 -23.46
CA LEU A 233 4.35 20.40 -22.90
C LEU A 233 3.25 20.11 -23.93
N ASN A 234 3.14 20.88 -25.01
CA ASN A 234 2.17 20.62 -26.08
C ASN A 234 2.82 19.70 -27.12
N GLN A 235 2.50 18.41 -27.07
CA GLN A 235 3.01 17.36 -27.95
C GLN A 235 1.87 16.49 -28.45
N THR A 236 2.09 15.90 -29.61
CA THR A 236 1.35 14.72 -30.05
C THR A 236 1.78 13.52 -29.20
N ILE A 237 0.81 12.83 -28.61
CA ILE A 237 1.05 11.57 -27.90
C ILE A 237 0.26 10.44 -28.57
N THR A 238 0.81 9.23 -28.55
CA THR A 238 0.14 8.03 -29.05
C THR A 238 0.08 6.98 -27.94
N VAL A 239 -1.12 6.47 -27.68
CA VAL A 239 -1.36 5.33 -26.80
C VAL A 239 -1.54 4.09 -27.67
N GLN A 240 -0.71 3.07 -27.46
CA GLN A 240 -0.71 1.84 -28.24
C GLN A 240 -0.93 0.64 -27.33
N ILE A 241 -1.76 -0.29 -27.80
CA ILE A 241 -1.97 -1.62 -27.22
C ILE A 241 -1.82 -2.62 -28.37
N PRO A 242 -0.60 -3.07 -28.70
CA PRO A 242 -0.32 -3.80 -29.94
C PRO A 242 -1.14 -5.09 -30.09
N GLU A 243 -1.25 -5.88 -29.03
CA GLU A 243 -2.01 -7.15 -29.04
C GLU A 243 -3.52 -6.92 -29.31
N ALA A 244 -4.06 -5.78 -28.88
CA ALA A 244 -5.45 -5.39 -29.13
C ALA A 244 -5.63 -4.57 -30.43
N ARG A 245 -4.56 -4.42 -31.23
CA ARG A 245 -4.54 -3.62 -32.48
C ARG A 245 -5.01 -2.16 -32.27
N VAL A 246 -4.72 -1.60 -31.09
CA VAL A 246 -5.03 -0.21 -30.76
C VAL A 246 -3.82 0.67 -31.02
N SER A 247 -4.04 1.75 -31.75
CA SER A 247 -3.15 2.91 -31.80
C SER A 247 -4.02 4.16 -31.90
N ARG A 248 -3.91 5.06 -30.92
CA ARG A 248 -4.74 6.27 -30.81
C ARG A 248 -3.88 7.47 -30.45
N THR A 249 -4.06 8.54 -31.20
CA THR A 249 -3.28 9.78 -31.05
C THR A 249 -4.12 10.84 -30.36
N PHE A 250 -3.48 11.58 -29.46
CA PHE A 250 -4.04 12.70 -28.72
C PHE A 250 -3.03 13.85 -28.72
N THR A 251 -3.46 15.03 -28.29
CA THR A 251 -2.59 16.21 -28.14
C THR A 251 -2.71 16.72 -26.72
N THR A 252 -1.58 16.96 -26.07
CA THR A 252 -1.54 17.53 -24.73
C THR A 252 -1.79 19.03 -24.75
N ASP A 253 -2.45 19.54 -23.71
CA ASP A 253 -2.68 20.97 -23.55
C ASP A 253 -1.39 21.73 -23.16
N ALA A 254 -1.50 23.05 -22.95
CA ALA A 254 -0.38 23.87 -22.51
C ALA A 254 0.21 23.45 -21.14
N ASN A 255 -0.53 22.66 -20.35
CA ASN A 255 -0.06 22.09 -19.08
C ASN A 255 0.53 20.69 -19.29
N GLY A 256 0.61 20.16 -20.51
CA GLY A 256 1.11 18.82 -20.77
C GLY A 256 0.12 17.72 -20.47
N TYR A 257 -1.18 18.03 -20.41
CA TYR A 257 -2.21 17.07 -20.05
C TYR A 257 -3.10 16.71 -21.24
N ALA A 258 -3.37 15.42 -21.43
CA ALA A 258 -4.31 14.91 -22.42
C ALA A 258 -5.29 13.94 -21.76
N GLN A 259 -6.59 14.19 -21.91
CA GLN A 259 -7.62 13.17 -21.66
C GLN A 259 -7.63 12.18 -22.82
N ILE A 260 -7.77 10.89 -22.51
CA ILE A 260 -7.88 9.83 -23.52
C ILE A 260 -9.18 9.07 -23.33
N SER A 261 -9.85 8.74 -24.44
CA SER A 261 -10.95 7.80 -24.45
C SER A 261 -11.09 7.14 -25.81
N PHE A 262 -11.27 5.83 -25.83
CA PHE A 262 -11.48 5.05 -27.04
C PHE A 262 -12.01 3.66 -26.70
N ASN A 263 -12.67 3.02 -27.66
CA ASN A 263 -13.06 1.62 -27.53
C ASN A 263 -11.91 0.70 -27.93
N ALA A 264 -11.80 -0.44 -27.24
CA ALA A 264 -10.90 -1.52 -27.55
C ALA A 264 -11.57 -2.87 -27.28
N ASP A 265 -11.31 -3.85 -28.15
CA ASP A 265 -11.70 -5.23 -27.90
C ASP A 265 -10.60 -5.89 -27.05
N LEU A 266 -10.95 -6.25 -25.82
CA LEU A 266 -10.01 -6.70 -24.79
C LEU A 266 -10.50 -7.99 -24.15
N THR A 267 -9.60 -8.95 -24.04
CA THR A 267 -9.71 -10.00 -23.01
C THR A 267 -9.54 -9.35 -21.64
N LEU A 268 -10.57 -9.42 -20.79
CA LEU A 268 -10.58 -8.84 -19.46
C LEU A 268 -9.76 -9.66 -18.45
N TRP A 269 -9.09 -8.96 -17.55
CA TRP A 269 -8.35 -9.55 -16.43
C TRP A 269 -9.30 -10.16 -15.41
N SER A 270 -8.97 -11.36 -14.92
CA SER A 270 -9.60 -12.04 -13.79
C SER A 270 -8.59 -12.96 -13.09
N PRO A 271 -8.89 -13.46 -11.87
CA PRO A 271 -8.02 -14.42 -11.19
C PRO A 271 -7.65 -15.67 -12.03
N ASP A 272 -8.60 -16.19 -12.81
CA ASP A 272 -8.39 -17.37 -13.66
C ASP A 272 -7.72 -17.05 -15.00
N ASN A 273 -7.75 -15.78 -15.41
CA ASN A 273 -7.15 -15.30 -16.65
C ASN A 273 -6.55 -13.91 -16.40
N PRO A 274 -5.37 -13.82 -15.76
CA PRO A 274 -4.74 -12.55 -15.39
C PRO A 274 -4.09 -11.87 -16.60
N LYS A 275 -4.88 -11.57 -17.63
CA LYS A 275 -4.40 -10.95 -18.87
C LYS A 275 -3.88 -9.54 -18.59
N LEU A 276 -2.60 -9.36 -18.88
CA LEU A 276 -1.94 -8.06 -18.96
C LEU A 276 -1.59 -7.77 -20.42
N TYR A 277 -1.71 -6.51 -20.82
CA TYR A 277 -1.30 -6.02 -22.13
C TYR A 277 -0.07 -5.14 -21.99
N ASP A 278 0.82 -5.23 -22.97
CA ASP A 278 1.78 -4.16 -23.23
C ASP A 278 1.04 -2.90 -23.65
N VAL A 279 1.09 -1.87 -22.80
CA VAL A 279 0.56 -0.54 -23.08
C VAL A 279 1.74 0.41 -23.22
N VAL A 280 1.83 1.05 -24.38
CA VAL A 280 2.88 2.02 -24.71
C VAL A 280 2.28 3.41 -24.77
N VAL A 281 2.86 4.34 -24.02
CA VAL A 281 2.60 5.78 -24.15
C VAL A 281 3.83 6.41 -24.79
N GLU A 282 3.66 6.89 -26.02
CA GLU A 282 4.71 7.47 -26.84
C GLU A 282 4.41 8.96 -27.06
N ALA A 283 5.23 9.83 -26.48
CA ALA A 283 5.26 11.25 -26.77
C ALA A 283 6.38 11.55 -27.78
N GLU A 284 6.41 12.75 -28.35
CA GLU A 284 7.48 13.15 -29.28
C GLU A 284 8.89 13.11 -28.65
N THR A 285 8.96 13.17 -27.32
CA THR A 285 10.21 13.31 -26.56
C THR A 285 10.51 12.14 -25.62
N ASP A 286 9.56 11.23 -25.39
CA ASP A 286 9.70 10.16 -24.41
C ASP A 286 8.77 8.98 -24.75
N ARG A 287 9.16 7.79 -24.30
CA ARG A 287 8.38 6.56 -24.48
C ARG A 287 8.42 5.75 -23.20
N VAL A 288 7.26 5.40 -22.68
CA VAL A 288 7.10 4.50 -21.54
C VAL A 288 6.23 3.31 -21.90
N GLN A 289 6.60 2.14 -21.39
CA GLN A 289 5.86 0.89 -21.56
C GLN A 289 5.49 0.33 -20.18
N ASP A 290 4.25 -0.13 -20.04
CA ASP A 290 3.72 -0.74 -18.82
C ASP A 290 2.93 -2.02 -19.16
N LEU A 291 2.79 -2.89 -18.17
CA LEU A 291 1.90 -4.03 -18.22
C LEU A 291 0.62 -3.67 -17.46
N ILE A 292 -0.49 -3.63 -18.19
CA ILE A 292 -1.78 -3.17 -17.66
C ILE A 292 -2.86 -4.22 -17.94
N GLY A 293 -3.56 -4.62 -16.89
CA GLY A 293 -4.78 -5.42 -16.99
C GLY A 293 -6.02 -4.51 -17.07
N PHE A 294 -7.08 -5.03 -17.66
CA PHE A 294 -8.35 -4.31 -17.81
C PHE A 294 -9.50 -5.14 -17.25
N ARG A 295 -10.24 -4.59 -16.30
CA ARG A 295 -11.40 -5.26 -15.67
C ARG A 295 -12.42 -4.25 -15.19
N SER A 296 -13.69 -4.64 -15.16
CA SER A 296 -14.73 -3.87 -14.46
C SER A 296 -14.97 -4.45 -13.07
N ILE A 297 -15.21 -3.58 -12.08
CA ILE A 297 -15.57 -3.97 -10.72
C ILE A 297 -16.71 -3.07 -10.24
N GLU A 298 -17.77 -3.66 -9.70
CA GLU A 298 -18.93 -2.93 -9.17
C GLU A 298 -19.61 -3.72 -8.05
N THR A 299 -20.51 -3.06 -7.32
CA THR A 299 -21.42 -3.71 -6.38
C THR A 299 -22.86 -3.60 -6.85
N ARG A 300 -23.69 -4.60 -6.53
CA ARG A 300 -25.13 -4.58 -6.80
C ARG A 300 -25.85 -5.26 -5.65
N GLY A 301 -26.55 -4.46 -4.83
CA GLY A 301 -27.08 -4.95 -3.56
C GLY A 301 -25.95 -5.51 -2.70
N SER A 302 -26.08 -6.75 -2.25
CA SER A 302 -25.06 -7.47 -1.47
C SER A 302 -24.02 -8.23 -2.30
N GLU A 303 -23.97 -8.03 -3.62
CA GLU A 303 -23.00 -8.70 -4.51
C GLU A 303 -21.80 -7.83 -4.84
N ILE A 304 -20.64 -8.47 -5.06
CA ILE A 304 -19.46 -7.89 -5.71
C ILE A 304 -19.36 -8.54 -7.10
N LEU A 305 -19.27 -7.72 -8.15
CA LEU A 305 -19.26 -8.17 -9.53
C LEU A 305 -17.94 -7.82 -10.20
N LEU A 306 -17.20 -8.83 -10.65
CA LEU A 306 -16.02 -8.69 -11.50
C LEU A 306 -16.42 -9.00 -12.94
N ASN A 307 -16.17 -8.08 -13.87
CA ASN A 307 -16.53 -8.23 -15.28
C ASN A 307 -18.02 -8.56 -15.49
N GLY A 308 -18.88 -8.06 -14.59
CA GLY A 308 -20.33 -8.30 -14.59
C GLY A 308 -20.78 -9.64 -13.98
N ARG A 309 -19.87 -10.44 -13.42
CA ARG A 309 -20.18 -11.73 -12.78
C ARG A 309 -19.98 -11.65 -11.27
N PRO A 310 -20.92 -12.16 -10.44
CA PRO A 310 -20.73 -12.26 -9.00
C PRO A 310 -19.47 -13.06 -8.65
N ILE A 311 -18.75 -12.61 -7.63
CA ILE A 311 -17.55 -13.29 -7.13
C ILE A 311 -17.58 -13.39 -5.60
N PHE A 312 -16.90 -14.41 -5.08
CA PHE A 312 -16.52 -14.48 -3.67
C PHE A 312 -15.01 -14.25 -3.55
N LEU A 313 -14.63 -13.33 -2.66
CA LEU A 313 -13.23 -13.01 -2.36
C LEU A 313 -12.67 -14.01 -1.35
N ARG A 314 -12.05 -15.09 -1.85
CA ARG A 314 -11.31 -16.08 -1.06
C ARG A 314 -9.97 -15.46 -0.70
N GLY A 315 -9.92 -14.81 0.45
CA GLY A 315 -8.85 -13.91 0.83
C GLY A 315 -7.92 -14.42 1.92
N VAL A 316 -6.83 -13.70 2.15
CA VAL A 316 -6.02 -13.78 3.37
C VAL A 316 -5.34 -12.43 3.58
N SER A 317 -5.21 -12.00 4.83
CA SER A 317 -4.47 -10.79 5.14
C SER A 317 -2.96 -11.04 5.15
N ILE A 318 -2.18 -10.04 4.75
CA ILE A 318 -0.72 -10.12 4.67
C ILE A 318 -0.10 -8.83 5.20
N HIS A 319 0.87 -8.94 6.10
CA HIS A 319 1.79 -7.84 6.45
C HIS A 319 3.01 -7.85 5.53
N GLU A 320 3.62 -6.68 5.29
CA GLU A 320 4.82 -6.56 4.47
C GLU A 320 6.08 -6.99 5.24
N GLU A 321 6.12 -8.25 5.65
CA GLU A 321 7.21 -8.88 6.39
C GLU A 321 7.79 -10.06 5.59
N ALA A 322 9.11 -10.12 5.50
CA ALA A 322 9.80 -11.05 4.63
C ALA A 322 9.76 -12.48 5.21
N PRO A 323 9.41 -13.49 4.41
CA PRO A 323 9.44 -14.87 4.84
C PRO A 323 10.89 -15.30 5.10
N PHE A 324 11.12 -16.08 6.17
CA PHE A 324 12.43 -16.60 6.62
C PHE A 324 13.45 -15.56 7.09
N ARG A 325 13.74 -14.54 6.27
CA ARG A 325 14.68 -13.45 6.58
C ARG A 325 14.19 -12.61 7.76
N GLY A 326 12.87 -12.50 7.92
CA GLY A 326 12.25 -11.53 8.82
C GLY A 326 12.53 -10.09 8.37
N GLY A 327 11.94 -9.13 9.10
CA GLY A 327 12.06 -7.72 8.73
C GLY A 327 11.19 -7.36 7.52
N ARG A 328 11.37 -6.16 6.98
CA ARG A 328 10.53 -5.65 5.88
C ARG A 328 10.71 -6.44 4.60
N ALA A 329 9.59 -6.85 3.99
CA ALA A 329 9.58 -7.38 2.63
C ALA A 329 9.76 -6.24 1.63
N PHE A 330 10.64 -6.41 0.65
CA PHE A 330 10.92 -5.37 -0.35
C PHE A 330 11.21 -5.91 -1.74
N SER A 331 11.40 -7.22 -1.91
CA SER A 331 11.85 -7.82 -3.17
C SER A 331 10.74 -8.55 -3.92
N GLN A 332 11.03 -8.88 -5.18
CA GLN A 332 10.16 -9.74 -5.98
C GLN A 332 10.06 -11.16 -5.38
N GLU A 333 11.15 -11.68 -4.82
CA GLU A 333 11.22 -13.02 -4.21
C GLU A 333 10.37 -13.12 -2.95
N ASP A 334 10.43 -12.10 -2.08
CA ASP A 334 9.57 -12.00 -0.89
C ASP A 334 8.10 -12.02 -1.31
N SER A 335 7.76 -11.20 -2.31
CA SER A 335 6.40 -11.08 -2.86
C SER A 335 5.90 -12.39 -3.46
N LEU A 336 6.72 -13.07 -4.29
CA LEU A 336 6.37 -14.35 -4.91
C LEU A 336 6.17 -15.45 -3.88
N THR A 337 6.97 -15.47 -2.82
CA THR A 337 6.83 -16.45 -1.74
C THR A 337 5.51 -16.27 -1.00
N LEU A 338 5.22 -15.03 -0.54
CA LEU A 338 3.99 -14.72 0.18
C LEU A 338 2.74 -14.96 -0.67
N LEU A 339 2.73 -14.49 -1.92
CA LEU A 339 1.60 -14.69 -2.83
C LEU A 339 1.47 -16.14 -3.30
N GLY A 340 2.58 -16.86 -3.41
CA GLY A 340 2.61 -18.30 -3.67
C GLY A 340 1.93 -19.09 -2.56
N TRP A 341 2.20 -18.75 -1.29
CA TRP A 341 1.51 -19.34 -0.14
C TRP A 341 0.02 -18.99 -0.10
N ALA A 342 -0.35 -17.77 -0.47
CA ALA A 342 -1.77 -17.41 -0.62
C ALA A 342 -2.46 -18.22 -1.73
N LYS A 343 -1.79 -18.45 -2.88
CA LYS A 343 -2.29 -19.33 -3.94
C LYS A 343 -2.45 -20.78 -3.47
N GLU A 344 -1.47 -21.31 -2.74
CA GLU A 344 -1.55 -22.65 -2.16
C GLU A 344 -2.73 -22.79 -1.20
N LEU A 345 -3.05 -21.73 -0.43
CA LEU A 345 -4.23 -21.67 0.44
C LEU A 345 -5.56 -21.68 -0.35
N GLY A 346 -5.55 -21.52 -1.68
CA GLY A 346 -6.74 -21.43 -2.52
C GLY A 346 -7.29 -20.01 -2.68
N CYS A 347 -6.49 -18.99 -2.36
CA CYS A 347 -6.91 -17.59 -2.43
C CYS A 347 -6.96 -17.06 -3.87
N ASN A 348 -7.97 -16.22 -4.13
CA ASN A 348 -8.05 -15.35 -5.31
C ASN A 348 -7.93 -13.85 -4.93
N PHE A 349 -7.76 -13.55 -3.65
CA PHE A 349 -7.74 -12.21 -3.08
C PHE A 349 -6.72 -12.12 -1.94
N VAL A 350 -6.14 -10.95 -1.71
CA VAL A 350 -5.34 -10.64 -0.53
C VAL A 350 -5.67 -9.26 0.02
N ARG A 351 -5.66 -9.13 1.34
CA ARG A 351 -5.68 -7.83 2.03
C ARG A 351 -4.26 -7.46 2.43
N LEU A 352 -3.71 -6.43 1.80
CA LEU A 352 -2.37 -5.92 2.07
C LEU A 352 -2.44 -4.91 3.22
N ALA A 353 -2.22 -5.41 4.44
CA ALA A 353 -2.43 -4.67 5.67
C ALA A 353 -1.12 -4.08 6.23
N HIS A 354 -1.14 -2.94 6.96
CA HIS A 354 -2.21 -1.94 7.11
C HIS A 354 -1.80 -0.64 6.41
N TYR A 355 -1.13 -0.77 5.28
CA TYR A 355 -0.44 0.31 4.59
C TYR A 355 -0.13 -0.16 3.15
N PRO A 356 0.22 0.76 2.23
CA PRO A 356 0.58 0.36 0.88
C PRO A 356 1.84 -0.51 0.94
N HIS A 357 1.78 -1.76 0.44
CA HIS A 357 2.96 -2.63 0.31
C HIS A 357 3.84 -2.16 -0.86
N ASN A 358 5.03 -2.74 -1.04
CA ASN A 358 5.95 -2.44 -2.13
C ASN A 358 5.33 -2.75 -3.51
N GLU A 359 5.87 -2.12 -4.55
CA GLU A 359 5.33 -2.25 -5.90
C GLU A 359 5.52 -3.67 -6.47
N PHE A 360 6.50 -4.44 -6.01
CA PHE A 360 6.66 -5.84 -6.42
C PHE A 360 5.45 -6.66 -5.97
N MET A 361 5.00 -6.50 -4.73
CA MET A 361 3.83 -7.23 -4.18
C MET A 361 2.60 -7.04 -5.07
N VAL A 362 2.25 -5.79 -5.39
CA VAL A 362 1.05 -5.49 -6.17
C VAL A 362 1.19 -5.92 -7.64
N ARG A 363 2.38 -5.77 -8.23
CA ARG A 363 2.65 -6.24 -9.61
C ARG A 363 2.65 -7.76 -9.72
N GLN A 364 3.13 -8.49 -8.71
CA GLN A 364 3.05 -9.94 -8.70
C GLN A 364 1.60 -10.41 -8.47
N ALA A 365 0.81 -9.71 -7.66
CA ALA A 365 -0.62 -9.99 -7.52
C ALA A 365 -1.38 -9.84 -8.86
N ASP A 366 -1.07 -8.78 -9.63
CA ASP A 366 -1.55 -8.58 -11.01
C ASP A 366 -1.23 -9.79 -11.91
N ARG A 367 0.04 -10.23 -11.92
CA ARG A 367 0.52 -11.33 -12.76
C ARG A 367 -0.04 -12.69 -12.36
N LEU A 368 -0.19 -12.93 -11.06
CA LEU A 368 -0.67 -14.21 -10.52
C LEU A 368 -2.19 -14.32 -10.53
N GLY A 369 -2.93 -13.26 -10.85
CA GLY A 369 -4.39 -13.28 -10.79
C GLY A 369 -4.87 -13.33 -9.35
N ILE A 370 -4.41 -12.41 -8.52
CA ILE A 370 -4.82 -12.26 -7.13
C ILE A 370 -5.33 -10.84 -6.96
N MET A 371 -6.62 -10.69 -6.63
CA MET A 371 -7.22 -9.40 -6.36
C MET A 371 -6.68 -8.81 -5.05
N VAL A 372 -6.65 -7.49 -4.93
CA VAL A 372 -5.99 -6.78 -3.83
C VAL A 372 -6.92 -5.76 -3.20
N TRP A 373 -6.98 -5.81 -1.86
CA TRP A 373 -7.35 -4.69 -1.01
C TRP A 373 -6.08 -3.99 -0.55
N SER A 374 -5.95 -2.71 -0.89
CA SER A 374 -4.83 -1.85 -0.50
C SER A 374 -5.32 -0.77 0.46
N GLU A 375 -4.56 -0.49 1.51
CA GLU A 375 -4.98 0.31 2.65
C GLU A 375 -3.91 1.35 3.04
N ILE A 376 -4.32 2.42 3.72
CA ILE A 376 -3.44 3.38 4.40
C ILE A 376 -3.47 3.19 5.92
N PRO A 377 -2.43 3.58 6.68
CA PRO A 377 -2.33 3.29 8.11
C PRO A 377 -3.13 4.25 9.01
N VAL A 378 -4.35 4.61 8.61
CA VAL A 378 -5.35 5.28 9.45
C VAL A 378 -5.94 4.23 10.39
N TYR A 379 -5.21 3.98 11.48
CA TYR A 379 -5.36 2.81 12.33
C TYR A 379 -5.63 3.22 13.77
N TRP A 380 -6.68 2.66 14.38
CA TRP A 380 -7.08 2.91 15.78
C TRP A 380 -7.31 4.40 16.12
N THR A 381 -6.43 4.99 16.94
CA THR A 381 -6.71 6.23 17.71
C THR A 381 -6.06 7.47 17.11
N ILE A 382 -6.20 7.65 15.80
CA ILE A 382 -5.73 8.82 15.05
C ILE A 382 -6.30 10.13 15.63
N LEU A 383 -5.55 11.23 15.54
CA LEU A 383 -6.02 12.56 15.93
C LEU A 383 -7.00 13.14 14.90
N TRP A 384 -8.27 12.79 15.02
CA TRP A 384 -9.33 13.14 14.05
C TRP A 384 -9.54 14.64 13.82
N GLU A 385 -9.29 15.48 14.82
CA GLU A 385 -9.50 16.94 14.73
C GLU A 385 -8.26 17.70 14.26
N ASN A 386 -7.09 17.05 14.17
CA ASN A 386 -5.86 17.70 13.76
C ASN A 386 -5.78 17.83 12.23
N PRO A 387 -5.77 19.06 11.66
CA PRO A 387 -5.70 19.26 10.22
C PRO A 387 -4.43 18.69 9.57
N ALA A 388 -3.29 18.73 10.27
CA ALA A 388 -2.03 18.18 9.75
C ALA A 388 -2.08 16.65 9.64
N THR A 389 -2.72 15.98 10.60
CA THR A 389 -2.96 14.53 10.55
C THR A 389 -3.87 14.15 9.38
N LEU A 390 -4.90 14.96 9.09
CA LEU A 390 -5.74 14.75 7.91
C LEU A 390 -4.97 14.93 6.60
N GLU A 391 -4.17 16.00 6.49
CA GLU A 391 -3.36 16.25 5.30
C GLU A 391 -2.35 15.12 5.05
N ASN A 392 -1.72 14.60 6.10
CA ASN A 392 -0.83 13.46 6.02
C ASN A 392 -1.58 12.20 5.52
N ALA A 393 -2.74 11.87 6.10
CA ALA A 393 -3.55 10.75 5.63
C ALA A 393 -3.99 10.91 4.16
N GLN A 394 -4.39 12.12 3.75
CA GLN A 394 -4.74 12.43 2.36
C GLN A 394 -3.55 12.33 1.41
N THR A 395 -2.35 12.70 1.86
CA THR A 395 -1.10 12.59 1.10
C THR A 395 -0.77 11.11 0.87
N GLN A 396 -0.70 10.30 1.93
CA GLN A 396 -0.43 8.86 1.80
C GLN A 396 -1.46 8.14 0.93
N LEU A 397 -2.75 8.51 1.06
CA LEU A 397 -3.82 8.00 0.20
C LEU A 397 -3.59 8.36 -1.27
N SER A 398 -3.24 9.62 -1.54
CA SER A 398 -3.00 10.10 -2.90
C SER A 398 -1.79 9.43 -3.53
N GLU A 399 -0.72 9.21 -2.78
CA GLU A 399 0.50 8.53 -3.23
C GLU A 399 0.27 7.04 -3.50
N MET A 400 -0.48 6.35 -2.64
CA MET A 400 -0.91 4.95 -2.86
C MET A 400 -1.68 4.82 -4.18
N ILE A 401 -2.73 5.63 -4.36
CA ILE A 401 -3.55 5.60 -5.56
C ILE A 401 -2.73 6.00 -6.78
N ALA A 402 -1.89 7.05 -6.68
CA ALA A 402 -1.06 7.51 -7.78
C ALA A 402 -0.11 6.41 -8.28
N ARG A 403 0.50 5.62 -7.38
CA ARG A 403 1.38 4.52 -7.76
C ARG A 403 0.63 3.37 -8.44
N ASP A 404 -0.53 3.00 -7.90
CA ASP A 404 -1.18 1.72 -8.21
C ASP A 404 -2.46 1.81 -9.05
N LYS A 405 -2.87 3.02 -9.49
CA LYS A 405 -4.08 3.25 -10.29
C LYS A 405 -4.20 2.41 -11.57
N ASN A 406 -3.08 1.95 -12.14
CA ASN A 406 -3.06 1.07 -13.33
C ASN A 406 -2.94 -0.44 -13.01
N ARG A 407 -3.02 -0.85 -11.73
CA ARG A 407 -2.94 -2.25 -11.29
C ARG A 407 -4.33 -2.88 -11.23
N ALA A 408 -4.65 -3.79 -12.15
CA ALA A 408 -6.00 -4.34 -12.30
C ALA A 408 -6.46 -5.14 -11.08
N ALA A 409 -5.52 -5.84 -10.44
CA ALA A 409 -5.68 -6.62 -9.23
C ALA A 409 -6.22 -5.78 -8.08
N VAL A 410 -5.77 -4.53 -7.94
CA VAL A 410 -6.29 -3.67 -6.88
C VAL A 410 -7.75 -3.37 -7.18
N ILE A 411 -8.66 -3.85 -6.35
CA ILE A 411 -10.11 -3.68 -6.54
C ILE A 411 -10.73 -2.85 -5.43
N ILE A 412 -10.06 -2.74 -4.28
CA ILE A 412 -10.53 -2.01 -3.10
C ILE A 412 -9.45 -1.07 -2.58
N TRP A 413 -9.81 0.19 -2.37
CA TRP A 413 -9.06 1.14 -1.55
C TRP A 413 -9.69 1.23 -0.16
N SER A 414 -8.91 1.00 0.88
CA SER A 414 -9.38 1.06 2.26
C SER A 414 -8.92 2.30 3.00
N MET A 415 -9.87 2.95 3.66
CA MET A 415 -9.67 4.24 4.32
C MET A 415 -9.15 4.12 5.74
N ALA A 416 -9.44 3.01 6.44
CA ALA A 416 -9.19 2.89 7.87
C ALA A 416 -9.34 1.46 8.40
N ASN A 417 -8.81 1.22 9.60
CA ASN A 417 -9.00 -0.02 10.36
C ASN A 417 -9.27 0.22 11.84
N GLU A 418 -10.37 -0.36 12.36
CA GLU A 418 -10.73 -0.42 13.80
C GLU A 418 -10.66 0.94 14.49
N THR A 419 -11.33 1.93 13.90
CA THR A 419 -11.30 3.31 14.39
C THR A 419 -12.55 3.58 15.25
N PRO A 420 -12.40 4.06 16.50
CA PRO A 420 -13.54 4.35 17.37
C PRO A 420 -14.57 5.27 16.72
N ILE A 421 -15.85 4.92 16.83
CA ILE A 421 -16.95 5.73 16.30
C ILE A 421 -17.01 7.11 16.98
N GLY A 422 -17.16 8.16 16.16
CA GLY A 422 -17.36 9.54 16.61
C GLY A 422 -17.47 10.52 15.44
N ASP A 423 -18.06 11.69 15.67
CA ASP A 423 -18.36 12.67 14.61
C ASP A 423 -17.10 13.21 13.92
N ALA A 424 -16.06 13.52 14.69
CA ALA A 424 -14.77 13.96 14.15
C ALA A 424 -14.14 12.88 13.26
N ARG A 425 -14.18 11.61 13.70
CA ARG A 425 -13.72 10.45 12.93
C ARG A 425 -14.51 10.30 11.64
N LEU A 426 -15.84 10.40 11.69
CA LEU A 426 -16.69 10.29 10.50
C LEU A 426 -16.39 11.41 9.50
N SER A 427 -16.26 12.66 9.97
CA SER A 427 -15.89 13.82 9.15
C SER A 427 -14.53 13.64 8.47
N PHE A 428 -13.53 13.17 9.22
CA PHE A 428 -12.19 12.86 8.70
C PHE A 428 -12.25 11.82 7.58
N LEU A 429 -12.90 10.68 7.82
CA LEU A 429 -12.95 9.59 6.85
C LEU A 429 -13.81 9.90 5.63
N LYS A 430 -14.87 10.70 5.77
CA LYS A 430 -15.63 11.22 4.62
C LYS A 430 -14.74 12.00 3.65
N LYS A 431 -13.85 12.85 4.17
CA LYS A 431 -12.89 13.59 3.34
C LYS A 431 -11.90 12.66 2.62
N LEU A 432 -11.54 11.52 3.22
CA LEU A 432 -10.74 10.49 2.54
C LEU A 432 -11.53 9.77 1.43
N VAL A 433 -12.80 9.47 1.67
CA VAL A 433 -13.70 8.89 0.64
C VAL A 433 -13.86 9.86 -0.53
N GLU A 434 -14.12 11.14 -0.26
CA GLU A 434 -14.23 12.20 -1.27
C GLU A 434 -12.92 12.35 -2.07
N ARG A 435 -11.78 12.36 -1.37
CA ARG A 435 -10.46 12.40 -2.00
C ARG A 435 -10.24 11.18 -2.90
N THR A 436 -10.56 9.97 -2.43
CA THR A 436 -10.44 8.74 -3.22
C THR A 436 -11.28 8.82 -4.49
N LYS A 437 -12.56 9.21 -4.38
CA LYS A 437 -13.45 9.36 -5.54
C LYS A 437 -12.96 10.40 -6.55
N SER A 438 -12.24 11.43 -6.08
CA SER A 438 -11.62 12.45 -6.96
C SER A 438 -10.41 11.93 -7.75
N LEU A 439 -9.73 10.90 -7.23
CA LEU A 439 -8.52 10.34 -7.82
C LEU A 439 -8.79 9.08 -8.65
N ASP A 440 -9.75 8.26 -8.22
CA ASP A 440 -10.11 7.00 -8.84
C ASP A 440 -11.61 6.75 -8.71
N SER A 441 -12.29 6.62 -9.85
CA SER A 441 -13.73 6.33 -9.91
C SER A 441 -14.03 4.85 -10.22
N THR A 442 -13.01 4.03 -10.43
CA THR A 442 -13.13 2.66 -10.95
C THR A 442 -13.13 1.58 -9.87
N ARG A 443 -12.47 1.81 -8.74
CA ARG A 443 -12.32 0.84 -7.64
C ARG A 443 -13.36 1.06 -6.54
N LEU A 444 -13.59 0.02 -5.76
CA LEU A 444 -14.47 0.04 -4.60
C LEU A 444 -13.76 0.71 -3.41
N ILE A 445 -14.53 1.35 -2.54
CA ILE A 445 -14.04 1.94 -1.29
C ILE A 445 -14.54 1.13 -0.10
N SER A 446 -13.64 0.83 0.83
CA SER A 446 -13.96 0.11 2.07
C SER A 446 -13.22 0.66 3.29
N ALA A 447 -13.46 0.07 4.45
CA ALA A 447 -12.74 0.24 5.71
C ALA A 447 -13.08 -0.96 6.61
N ALA A 448 -12.18 -1.34 7.53
CA ALA A 448 -12.52 -2.31 8.57
C ALA A 448 -13.26 -1.60 9.72
N LEU A 449 -14.59 -1.77 9.72
CA LEU A 449 -15.53 -1.08 10.60
C LEU A 449 -15.60 -1.71 11.99
N GLU A 450 -16.09 -0.93 12.96
CA GLU A 450 -16.51 -1.46 14.26
C GLU A 450 -17.86 -2.18 14.16
N ARG A 451 -18.08 -3.11 15.08
CA ARG A 451 -19.31 -3.91 15.24
C ARG A 451 -19.67 -4.00 16.72
N HIS A 452 -20.93 -4.24 17.03
CA HIS A 452 -21.39 -4.40 18.40
C HIS A 452 -22.48 -5.46 18.50
N TYR A 453 -22.71 -5.97 19.71
CA TYR A 453 -23.80 -6.89 20.01
C TYR A 453 -25.12 -6.13 20.17
N LEU A 454 -26.12 -6.46 19.36
CA LEU A 454 -27.50 -5.96 19.55
C LEU A 454 -28.19 -6.70 20.70
N ASP A 455 -27.87 -7.98 20.86
CA ASP A 455 -28.29 -8.89 21.93
C ASP A 455 -27.22 -9.97 22.12
N GLU A 456 -27.46 -10.98 22.97
CA GLU A 456 -26.48 -12.02 23.29
C GLU A 456 -26.01 -12.87 22.09
N GLN A 457 -26.75 -12.87 20.97
CA GLN A 457 -26.52 -13.75 19.82
C GLN A 457 -26.42 -13.01 18.48
N THR A 458 -26.70 -11.70 18.44
CA THR A 458 -26.74 -10.93 17.20
C THR A 458 -25.63 -9.90 17.14
N GLU A 459 -24.73 -10.05 16.17
CA GLU A 459 -23.75 -9.05 15.78
C GLU A 459 -24.37 -8.04 14.81
N MET A 460 -24.17 -6.75 15.08
CA MET A 460 -24.68 -5.65 14.28
C MET A 460 -23.55 -4.79 13.73
N ILE A 461 -23.59 -4.56 12.43
CA ILE A 461 -22.74 -3.58 11.72
C ILE A 461 -23.60 -2.38 11.32
N ASP A 462 -23.44 -1.27 12.05
CA ASP A 462 -24.14 0.00 11.83
C ASP A 462 -23.23 1.24 12.01
N ASP A 463 -21.91 1.07 11.92
CA ASP A 463 -20.95 2.19 11.84
C ASP A 463 -21.38 3.16 10.71
N PRO A 464 -21.69 4.44 11.02
CA PRO A 464 -22.16 5.44 10.06
C PRO A 464 -21.30 5.61 8.81
N LEU A 465 -20.00 5.30 8.88
CA LEU A 465 -19.12 5.31 7.70
C LEU A 465 -19.61 4.35 6.60
N GLY A 466 -20.28 3.25 6.99
CA GLY A 466 -20.83 2.26 6.06
C GLY A 466 -21.77 2.85 5.01
N GLU A 467 -22.38 4.01 5.25
CA GLU A 467 -23.19 4.75 4.24
C GLU A 467 -22.35 5.19 3.03
N TYR A 468 -21.07 5.52 3.24
CA TYR A 468 -20.18 6.13 2.24
C TYR A 468 -19.28 5.13 1.52
N LEU A 469 -19.24 3.87 1.98
CA LEU A 469 -18.44 2.78 1.42
C LEU A 469 -19.19 2.00 0.33
N ASP A 470 -18.49 1.35 -0.58
CA ASP A 470 -19.10 0.44 -1.56
C ASP A 470 -19.22 -0.98 -0.99
N VAL A 471 -18.29 -1.38 -0.12
CA VAL A 471 -18.20 -2.70 0.53
C VAL A 471 -17.91 -2.51 2.01
N LEU A 472 -18.57 -3.28 2.88
CA LEU A 472 -18.30 -3.26 4.32
C LEU A 472 -17.11 -4.18 4.62
N GLY A 473 -16.10 -3.67 5.31
CA GLY A 473 -15.10 -4.50 5.99
C GLY A 473 -15.46 -4.62 7.47
N CYS A 474 -15.24 -5.78 8.07
CA CYS A 474 -15.42 -5.97 9.50
C CYS A 474 -14.39 -6.93 10.06
N ASN A 475 -13.82 -6.59 11.22
CA ASN A 475 -12.93 -7.45 11.97
C ASN A 475 -13.73 -8.15 13.08
N GLU A 476 -13.53 -9.45 13.26
CA GLU A 476 -14.15 -10.20 14.35
C GLU A 476 -13.21 -11.28 14.88
N TYR A 477 -13.27 -11.54 16.18
CA TYR A 477 -12.41 -12.53 16.83
C TYR A 477 -13.20 -13.41 17.80
N VAL A 478 -14.43 -13.76 17.42
CA VAL A 478 -15.31 -14.68 18.15
C VAL A 478 -14.60 -16.02 18.30
N GLY A 479 -14.55 -16.52 19.53
CA GLY A 479 -13.82 -17.73 19.90
C GLY A 479 -12.33 -17.50 20.17
N TRP A 480 -11.76 -16.32 19.87
CA TRP A 480 -10.41 -15.95 20.30
C TRP A 480 -10.42 -14.89 21.39
N TYR A 481 -10.69 -13.63 21.04
CA TYR A 481 -10.80 -12.55 22.02
C TYR A 481 -12.16 -12.50 22.70
N ASP A 482 -13.16 -13.13 22.07
CA ASP A 482 -14.55 -13.07 22.51
C ASP A 482 -15.15 -14.48 22.65
N GLY A 483 -15.08 -15.02 23.88
CA GLY A 483 -15.61 -16.33 24.22
C GLY A 483 -14.78 -17.53 23.74
N LEU A 484 -15.40 -18.71 23.76
CA LEU A 484 -14.87 -19.98 23.25
C LEU A 484 -15.31 -20.24 21.80
N PRO A 485 -14.63 -21.11 21.04
CA PRO A 485 -14.95 -21.39 19.62
C PRO A 485 -16.43 -21.66 19.33
N GLU A 486 -17.08 -22.47 20.15
CA GLU A 486 -18.51 -22.82 20.05
C GLU A 486 -19.47 -21.62 20.08
N LYS A 487 -19.03 -20.45 20.58
CA LYS A 487 -19.83 -19.21 20.53
C LYS A 487 -20.18 -18.86 19.07
N ALA A 488 -19.28 -19.11 18.12
CA ALA A 488 -19.50 -18.81 16.71
C ALA A 488 -20.67 -19.62 16.11
N ASP A 489 -21.02 -20.78 16.67
CA ASP A 489 -22.08 -21.65 16.12
C ASP A 489 -23.48 -21.07 16.28
N ARG A 490 -23.68 -20.15 17.22
CA ARG A 490 -24.99 -19.56 17.55
C ARG A 490 -25.15 -18.10 17.12
N LEU A 491 -24.10 -17.47 16.61
CA LEU A 491 -24.18 -16.06 16.22
C LEU A 491 -24.93 -15.87 14.91
N GLU A 492 -25.76 -14.83 14.90
CA GLU A 492 -26.35 -14.20 13.73
C GLU A 492 -25.64 -12.89 13.43
N TRP A 493 -25.54 -12.53 12.14
CA TRP A 493 -24.96 -11.28 11.70
C TRP A 493 -25.99 -10.44 10.96
N LYS A 494 -26.11 -9.17 11.35
CA LYS A 494 -27.00 -8.19 10.73
C LYS A 494 -26.22 -6.92 10.39
N THR A 495 -26.76 -6.18 9.44
CA THR A 495 -26.25 -4.86 9.09
C THR A 495 -27.40 -3.94 8.74
N LYS A 496 -27.20 -2.63 8.99
CA LYS A 496 -28.11 -1.58 8.54
C LYS A 496 -28.04 -1.37 7.02
N TYR A 497 -27.01 -1.87 6.36
CA TYR A 497 -26.69 -1.54 4.96
C TYR A 497 -26.97 -2.71 4.01
N GLN A 498 -27.58 -2.44 2.85
CA GLN A 498 -27.73 -3.42 1.78
C GLN A 498 -26.47 -3.47 0.90
N LYS A 499 -25.34 -3.88 1.48
CA LYS A 499 -24.01 -3.91 0.84
C LYS A 499 -23.29 -5.23 1.11
N PRO A 500 -22.36 -5.67 0.23
CA PRO A 500 -21.55 -6.85 0.48
C PRO A 500 -20.67 -6.65 1.73
N LEU A 501 -20.49 -7.72 2.49
CA LEU A 501 -19.54 -7.80 3.60
C LEU A 501 -18.29 -8.59 3.19
N ILE A 502 -17.13 -8.07 3.55
CA ILE A 502 -15.88 -8.81 3.64
C ILE A 502 -15.53 -8.92 5.13
N MET A 503 -15.40 -10.14 5.64
CA MET A 503 -14.81 -10.34 6.96
C MET A 503 -13.30 -10.10 6.83
N SER A 504 -12.85 -8.88 7.15
CA SER A 504 -11.51 -8.36 6.84
C SER A 504 -10.42 -8.86 7.78
N GLU A 505 -10.81 -9.33 8.98
CA GLU A 505 -9.97 -10.09 9.91
C GLU A 505 -10.83 -11.07 10.71
N PHE A 506 -10.30 -12.28 10.91
CA PHE A 506 -10.77 -13.23 11.90
C PHE A 506 -9.71 -14.31 12.14
N GLY A 507 -9.82 -15.04 13.25
CA GLY A 507 -8.95 -16.16 13.57
C GLY A 507 -8.41 -16.11 15.00
N GLY A 508 -7.31 -16.81 15.25
CA GLY A 508 -6.70 -16.94 16.58
C GLY A 508 -5.27 -17.46 16.52
N GLY A 509 -4.57 -17.41 17.64
CA GLY A 509 -3.12 -17.66 17.70
C GLY A 509 -2.75 -19.12 18.00
N ALA A 510 -1.74 -19.63 17.31
CA ALA A 510 -1.06 -20.89 17.61
C ALA A 510 0.45 -20.78 17.33
N LEU A 511 1.28 -21.41 18.18
CA LEU A 511 2.68 -21.65 17.86
C LEU A 511 2.78 -22.96 17.09
N TYR A 512 3.41 -22.94 15.91
CA TYR A 512 3.66 -24.16 15.14
C TYR A 512 4.45 -25.19 15.97
N GLY A 513 4.05 -26.47 15.91
CA GLY A 513 4.65 -27.56 16.68
C GLY A 513 4.25 -27.59 18.16
N LYS A 514 3.44 -26.64 18.65
CA LYS A 514 2.85 -26.71 19.99
C LYS A 514 1.50 -27.44 19.91
N HIS A 515 1.42 -28.59 20.55
CA HIS A 515 0.23 -29.44 20.55
C HIS A 515 -0.48 -29.49 21.90
N GLY A 516 -1.78 -29.72 21.88
CA GLY A 516 -2.62 -29.95 23.06
C GLY A 516 -4.06 -30.33 22.68
N ASP A 517 -4.99 -30.20 23.62
CA ASP A 517 -6.42 -30.39 23.31
C ASP A 517 -7.03 -29.17 22.60
N ALA A 518 -8.24 -29.35 22.06
CA ALA A 518 -8.96 -28.34 21.29
C ALA A 518 -9.37 -27.07 22.08
N LEU A 519 -9.20 -27.07 23.40
CA LEU A 519 -9.48 -25.93 24.29
C LEU A 519 -8.21 -25.27 24.84
N THR A 520 -7.05 -25.88 24.64
CA THR A 520 -5.76 -25.37 25.05
C THR A 520 -5.24 -24.30 24.07
N ARG A 521 -5.48 -23.02 24.38
CA ARG A 521 -5.00 -21.89 23.57
C ARG A 521 -3.50 -21.96 23.23
N TRP A 522 -3.13 -21.37 22.10
CA TRP A 522 -1.79 -21.37 21.51
C TRP A 522 -1.32 -22.68 20.90
N THR A 523 -2.13 -23.75 20.97
CA THR A 523 -1.86 -25.01 20.27
C THR A 523 -2.45 -24.96 18.87
N GLU A 524 -1.91 -25.79 17.97
CA GLU A 524 -2.46 -25.94 16.63
C GLU A 524 -3.88 -26.51 16.66
N GLU A 525 -4.19 -27.41 17.60
CA GLU A 525 -5.53 -28.01 17.76
C GLU A 525 -6.58 -26.97 18.18
N TYR A 526 -6.22 -26.00 19.03
CA TYR A 526 -7.13 -24.90 19.36
C TYR A 526 -7.41 -24.03 18.14
N GLN A 527 -6.38 -23.66 17.37
CA GLN A 527 -6.56 -22.82 16.18
C GLN A 527 -7.38 -23.58 15.12
N GLU A 528 -7.12 -24.87 14.91
CA GLU A 528 -7.94 -25.72 14.04
C GLU A 528 -9.41 -25.74 14.47
N ASN A 529 -9.69 -26.02 15.74
CA ASN A 529 -11.04 -26.03 16.31
C ASN A 529 -11.74 -24.68 16.13
N LEU A 530 -11.03 -23.58 16.43
CA LEU A 530 -11.53 -22.21 16.23
C LEU A 530 -11.98 -21.97 14.79
N TYR A 531 -11.12 -22.29 13.82
CA TYR A 531 -11.43 -22.07 12.41
C TYR A 531 -12.57 -22.95 11.91
N GLN A 532 -12.73 -24.19 12.43
CA GLN A 532 -13.87 -25.05 12.10
C GLN A 532 -15.20 -24.41 12.53
N HIS A 533 -15.25 -23.81 13.72
CA HIS A 533 -16.44 -23.10 14.21
C HIS A 533 -16.68 -21.78 13.47
N GLN A 534 -15.63 -20.99 13.23
CA GLN A 534 -15.75 -19.74 12.48
C GLN A 534 -16.21 -19.96 11.03
N VAL A 535 -15.71 -20.99 10.33
CA VAL A 535 -16.18 -21.33 8.97
C VAL A 535 -17.67 -21.66 8.96
N LYS A 536 -18.18 -22.40 9.97
CA LYS A 536 -19.63 -22.66 10.10
C LYS A 536 -20.41 -21.36 10.27
N MET A 537 -19.90 -20.42 11.06
CA MET A 537 -20.52 -19.10 11.24
C MET A 537 -20.54 -18.32 9.92
N LEU A 538 -19.40 -18.20 9.25
CA LEU A 538 -19.24 -17.44 8.01
C LEU A 538 -20.20 -17.94 6.92
N LYS A 539 -20.39 -19.26 6.79
CA LYS A 539 -21.35 -19.86 5.85
C LYS A 539 -22.81 -19.44 6.08
N ARG A 540 -23.18 -18.96 7.27
CA ARG A 540 -24.55 -18.53 7.60
C ARG A 540 -24.79 -17.03 7.33
N ILE A 541 -23.76 -16.25 7.06
CA ILE A 541 -23.89 -14.80 6.84
C ILE A 541 -24.32 -14.55 5.38
N SER A 542 -25.60 -14.22 5.16
CA SER A 542 -26.22 -14.17 3.82
C SER A 542 -25.60 -13.12 2.88
N PHE A 543 -25.08 -12.02 3.43
CA PHE A 543 -24.48 -10.90 2.69
C PHE A 543 -22.93 -10.94 2.67
N LEU A 544 -22.32 -12.06 3.10
CA LEU A 544 -20.87 -12.26 3.03
C LEU A 544 -20.42 -12.54 1.59
N ARG A 545 -19.50 -11.73 1.07
CA ARG A 545 -18.87 -11.91 -0.26
C ARG A 545 -17.35 -11.95 -0.22
N GLY A 546 -16.75 -12.00 0.96
CA GLY A 546 -15.31 -12.19 1.10
C GLY A 546 -14.86 -12.48 2.51
N THR A 547 -13.71 -13.13 2.64
CA THR A 547 -13.08 -13.45 3.93
C THR A 547 -11.58 -13.26 3.84
N CYS A 548 -10.97 -12.63 4.85
CA CYS A 548 -9.53 -12.45 4.98
C CYS A 548 -9.12 -12.81 6.42
N PRO A 549 -8.82 -14.09 6.72
CA PRO A 549 -8.31 -14.43 8.04
C PRO A 549 -7.06 -13.62 8.35
N TRP A 550 -6.95 -13.25 9.62
CA TRP A 550 -5.76 -12.64 10.20
C TRP A 550 -4.95 -13.77 10.82
N ILE A 551 -3.88 -14.24 10.18
CA ILE A 551 -3.19 -13.67 9.00
C ILE A 551 -2.50 -14.80 8.21
N LEU A 552 -1.91 -14.53 7.03
CA LEU A 552 -1.15 -15.53 6.28
C LEU A 552 0.03 -16.08 7.08
N MET A 553 0.94 -15.20 7.51
CA MET A 553 2.21 -15.54 8.15
C MET A 553 2.31 -14.87 9.52
N ASP A 554 2.83 -15.58 10.52
CA ASP A 554 3.23 -14.94 11.79
C ASP A 554 4.15 -13.75 11.52
N PHE A 555 3.98 -12.67 12.27
CA PHE A 555 4.70 -11.41 12.02
C PHE A 555 5.07 -10.72 13.33
N ARG A 556 6.06 -9.82 13.29
CA ARG A 556 6.52 -9.11 14.49
C ARG A 556 5.53 -8.07 14.99
N SER A 557 5.37 -8.05 16.30
CA SER A 557 4.53 -7.09 17.04
C SER A 557 5.05 -6.91 18.47
N PRO A 558 5.38 -5.67 18.89
CA PRO A 558 5.86 -5.41 20.25
C PRO A 558 4.79 -5.64 21.32
N ARG A 559 3.52 -5.81 20.92
CA ARG A 559 2.38 -6.06 21.81
C ARG A 559 2.20 -7.54 22.18
N ARG A 560 3.15 -8.41 21.81
CA ARG A 560 3.05 -9.87 21.93
C ARG A 560 4.19 -10.43 22.80
N PRO A 561 4.18 -10.17 24.13
CA PRO A 561 5.32 -10.45 25.00
C PRO A 561 5.33 -11.87 25.62
N LEU A 562 4.35 -12.74 25.33
CA LEU A 562 4.23 -14.04 26.00
C LEU A 562 5.47 -14.92 25.72
N PRO A 563 6.30 -15.22 26.73
CA PRO A 563 7.58 -15.91 26.51
C PRO A 563 7.41 -17.35 26.04
N GLY A 564 8.25 -17.78 25.10
CA GLY A 564 8.26 -19.14 24.56
C GLY A 564 7.03 -19.50 23.71
N ILE A 565 6.18 -18.51 23.41
CA ILE A 565 5.02 -18.65 22.53
C ILE A 565 5.01 -17.52 21.52
N GLN A 566 4.92 -16.28 21.99
CA GLN A 566 4.84 -15.12 21.12
C GLN A 566 6.23 -14.59 20.80
N ASP A 567 7.05 -14.30 21.81
CA ASP A 567 8.41 -13.75 21.63
C ASP A 567 8.43 -12.62 20.58
N PHE A 568 7.56 -11.63 20.78
CA PHE A 568 7.29 -10.51 19.87
C PHE A 568 6.69 -10.87 18.51
N HIS A 569 6.07 -12.03 18.36
CA HIS A 569 5.31 -12.38 17.16
C HIS A 569 3.82 -12.47 17.47
N ASN A 570 3.01 -11.88 16.60
CA ASN A 570 1.61 -12.20 16.52
C ASN A 570 1.47 -13.59 15.87
N ARG A 571 1.09 -14.58 16.68
CA ARG A 571 1.04 -16.01 16.31
C ARG A 571 -0.24 -16.45 15.58
N LYS A 572 -0.99 -15.51 15.00
CA LYS A 572 -2.25 -15.81 14.31
C LYS A 572 -2.07 -16.27 12.86
N GLY A 573 -0.83 -16.32 12.37
CA GLY A 573 -0.52 -16.85 11.06
C GLY A 573 -1.11 -18.25 10.88
N LEU A 574 -1.69 -18.51 9.71
CA LEU A 574 -1.95 -19.88 9.24
C LEU A 574 -0.64 -20.60 8.88
N ILE A 575 0.40 -19.81 8.60
CA ILE A 575 1.78 -20.22 8.36
C ILE A 575 2.66 -19.56 9.44
N SER A 576 3.65 -20.28 9.94
CA SER A 576 4.66 -19.73 10.85
C SER A 576 5.57 -18.69 10.15
N ASP A 577 6.40 -17.98 10.91
CA ASP A 577 7.47 -17.11 10.41
C ASP A 577 8.61 -17.89 9.70
N ARG A 578 8.56 -19.22 9.76
CA ARG A 578 9.50 -20.16 9.13
C ARG A 578 8.86 -20.97 7.99
N GLY A 579 7.64 -20.62 7.57
CA GLY A 579 7.00 -21.19 6.39
C GLY A 579 6.29 -22.52 6.62
N GLU A 580 6.18 -23.04 7.84
CA GLU A 580 5.41 -24.25 8.11
C GLU A 580 3.90 -23.95 8.19
N ARG A 581 3.08 -24.79 7.55
CA ARG A 581 1.61 -24.67 7.55
C ARG A 581 1.09 -25.27 8.85
N LYS A 582 0.31 -24.48 9.61
CA LYS A 582 -0.36 -24.94 10.83
C LYS A 582 -1.64 -25.69 10.47
N LYS A 583 -2.21 -26.49 11.37
CA LYS A 583 -3.45 -27.26 11.13
C LYS A 583 -4.61 -26.42 10.58
N ALA A 584 -4.81 -25.20 11.09
CA ALA A 584 -5.88 -24.31 10.64
C ALA A 584 -5.74 -23.87 9.16
N PHE A 585 -4.53 -23.92 8.58
CA PHE A 585 -4.31 -23.68 7.15
C PHE A 585 -5.19 -24.59 6.31
N TYR A 586 -5.23 -25.88 6.64
CA TYR A 586 -5.97 -26.89 5.88
C TYR A 586 -7.49 -26.75 6.04
N VAL A 587 -7.97 -26.25 7.18
CA VAL A 587 -9.39 -25.92 7.38
C VAL A 587 -9.83 -24.82 6.42
N MET A 588 -9.04 -23.74 6.32
CA MET A 588 -9.33 -22.64 5.39
C MET A 588 -9.14 -23.04 3.93
N GLN A 589 -8.11 -23.83 3.61
CA GLN A 589 -7.88 -24.34 2.25
C GLN A 589 -9.08 -25.17 1.77
N GLN A 590 -9.58 -26.08 2.62
CA GLN A 590 -10.77 -26.86 2.30
C GLN A 590 -11.99 -25.95 2.06
N TYR A 591 -12.23 -24.98 2.94
CA TYR A 591 -13.33 -24.03 2.76
C TYR A 591 -13.25 -23.26 1.44
N TYR A 592 -12.05 -22.85 1.03
CA TYR A 592 -11.83 -22.13 -0.23
C TYR A 592 -12.01 -23.01 -1.46
N HIS A 593 -11.58 -24.27 -1.43
CA HIS A 593 -11.88 -25.21 -2.51
C HIS A 593 -13.38 -25.51 -2.62
N GLU A 594 -14.11 -25.62 -1.50
CA GLU A 594 -15.58 -25.79 -1.50
C GLU A 594 -16.29 -24.60 -2.16
N LEU A 595 -15.87 -23.36 -1.84
CA LEU A 595 -16.41 -22.15 -2.45
C LEU A 595 -16.13 -22.08 -3.96
N GLU A 596 -14.91 -22.42 -4.38
CA GLU A 596 -14.55 -22.45 -5.79
C GLU A 596 -15.38 -23.46 -6.59
N ALA A 597 -15.55 -24.68 -6.07
CA ALA A 597 -16.37 -25.72 -6.72
C ALA A 597 -17.85 -25.35 -6.82
N THR A 598 -18.35 -24.51 -5.90
CA THR A 598 -19.75 -24.04 -5.92
C THR A 598 -19.98 -22.97 -6.97
N LEU A 599 -18.98 -22.13 -7.26
CA LEU A 599 -19.05 -21.04 -8.24
C LEU A 599 -18.86 -21.51 -9.70
N GLN A 600 -18.29 -22.71 -9.90
CA GLN A 600 -18.09 -23.31 -11.23
C GLN A 600 -19.32 -24.10 -11.73
N LYS A 601 -20.31 -24.35 -10.87
CA LYS A 601 -21.61 -24.94 -11.23
C LYS A 601 -22.62 -23.85 -11.52
#